data_AF-A0A2P2Q329-F1
#
_entry.id   AF-A0A2P2Q329-F1
#
_cell.length_a   1.000
_cell.length_b   1.000
_cell.length_c   1.000
_cell.angle_alpha   90.00
_cell.angle_beta   90.00
_cell.angle_gamma   90.00
#
_symmetry.space_group_name_H-M   'P 1'
#
loop_
_entity.id
_entity.type
_entity.pdbx_description
1 polymer ?
#
loop_
_entity_poly.entity_id
_entity_poly.type
_entity_poly.pdbx_seq_one_letter_code
_entity_poly.pdbx_strand_id
1 'polypeptide(L)'
;MHRIIAEEWDREAVEGYEWQKRWEAALCSGFEKVDREVSTDAVAPEMVGSTAVVVVLSGCQIIASNCGDSRAVLCRGSQTIPLTIDQKVISEAALFIHL
;
A
#
# COMPACT_ATOMS: atom_id res chain seq x y z
N MET A 1 -9.51 3.74 1.47
CA MET A 1 -8.10 3.67 1.04
C MET A 1 -7.62 4.94 0.31
N HIS A 2 -8.04 5.26 -0.91
CA HIS A 2 -7.48 6.41 -1.67
C HIS A 2 -7.53 7.75 -0.89
N ARG A 3 -8.66 8.05 -0.20
CA ARG A 3 -8.81 9.25 0.64
C ARG A 3 -7.82 9.27 1.80
N ILE A 4 -7.68 8.15 2.50
CA ILE A 4 -6.79 8.01 3.65
C ILE A 4 -5.32 8.13 3.22
N ILE A 5 -4.93 7.55 2.08
CA ILE A 5 -3.57 7.70 1.55
C ILE A 5 -3.29 9.17 1.24
N ALA A 6 -4.24 9.91 0.64
CA ALA A 6 -4.07 11.33 0.39
C ALA A 6 -3.91 12.13 1.69
N GLU A 7 -4.73 11.86 2.70
CA GLU A 7 -4.62 12.48 4.03
C GLU A 7 -3.27 12.20 4.71
N GLU A 8 -2.78 10.95 4.65
CA GLU A 8 -1.49 10.58 5.25
C GLU A 8 -0.30 11.13 4.45
N TRP A 9 -0.45 11.30 3.14
CA TRP A 9 0.56 11.93 2.30
C TRP A 9 0.73 13.43 2.61
N ASP A 10 -0.37 14.15 2.86
CA ASP A 10 -0.36 15.60 3.11
C ASP A 10 0.12 15.99 4.52
N ARG A 11 0.33 15.03 5.42
CA ARG A 11 0.83 15.28 6.77
C ARG A 11 2.29 15.79 6.69
N GLU A 12 2.62 16.86 7.43
CA GLU A 12 3.95 17.49 7.42
C GLU A 12 5.05 16.45 7.67
N ALA A 13 5.93 16.28 6.69
CA ALA A 13 7.11 15.44 6.82
C ALA A 13 8.21 16.23 7.53
N VAL A 14 8.85 15.60 8.52
CA VAL A 14 10.07 16.12 9.14
C VAL A 14 11.14 16.27 8.06
N GLU A 15 11.77 17.45 7.97
CA GLU A 15 12.85 17.73 7.03
C GLU A 15 13.94 16.64 7.13
N GLY A 16 14.14 15.87 6.04
CA GLY A 16 15.18 14.84 5.96
C GLY A 16 14.72 13.43 5.58
N TYR A 17 13.43 13.17 5.40
CA TYR A 17 12.95 11.85 4.95
C TYR A 17 13.20 11.60 3.46
N GLU A 18 13.82 10.47 3.12
CA GLU A 18 13.83 9.94 1.75
C GLU A 18 12.39 9.71 1.27
N TRP A 19 12.05 10.16 0.06
CA TRP A 19 10.70 10.09 -0.49
C TRP A 19 10.11 8.67 -0.50
N GLN A 20 10.96 7.64 -0.58
CA GLN A 20 10.58 6.23 -0.43
C GLN A 20 9.98 5.95 0.96
N LYS A 21 10.68 6.39 2.01
CA LYS A 21 10.24 6.20 3.40
C LYS A 21 8.95 6.96 3.69
N ARG A 22 8.72 8.08 3.02
CA ARG A 22 7.44 8.82 3.11
C ARG A 22 6.28 8.01 2.53
N TRP A 23 6.47 7.39 1.36
CA TRP A 23 5.45 6.50 0.79
C TRP A 23 5.20 5.28 1.67
N GLU A 24 6.27 4.68 2.20
CA GLU A 24 6.17 3.57 3.14
C GLU A 24 5.35 3.95 4.37
N ALA A 25 5.68 5.07 5.02
CA ALA A 25 4.94 5.56 6.18
C ALA A 25 3.47 5.86 5.86
N ALA A 26 3.19 6.56 4.74
CA ALA A 26 1.84 6.93 4.35
C ALA A 26 0.97 5.68 4.04
N LEU A 27 1.53 4.69 3.36
CA LEU A 27 0.81 3.46 3.03
C LEU A 27 0.59 2.60 4.27
N CYS A 28 1.62 2.38 5.10
CA CYS A 28 1.49 1.62 6.36
C CYS A 28 0.45 2.25 7.30
N SER A 29 0.57 3.57 7.56
CA SER A 29 -0.40 4.31 8.37
C SER A 29 -1.81 4.24 7.77
N GLY A 30 -1.91 4.30 6.43
CA GLY A 30 -3.19 4.20 5.75
C GLY A 30 -3.87 2.83 5.90
N PHE A 31 -3.12 1.74 5.83
CA PHE A 31 -3.63 0.40 6.11
C PHE A 31 -4.10 0.27 7.56
N GLU A 32 -3.29 0.71 8.52
CA GLU A 32 -3.65 0.67 9.95
C GLU A 32 -4.90 1.49 10.26
N LYS A 33 -5.05 2.68 9.64
CA LYS A 33 -6.22 3.54 9.85
C LYS A 33 -7.49 2.89 9.29
N VAL A 34 -7.43 2.31 8.09
CA VAL A 34 -8.56 1.58 7.50
C VAL A 34 -8.95 0.38 8.37
N ASP A 35 -7.97 -0.40 8.81
CA ASP A 35 -8.20 -1.57 9.67
C ASP A 35 -8.86 -1.19 11.01
N ARG A 36 -8.41 -0.07 11.60
CA ARG A 36 -9.02 0.50 12.80
C ARG A 36 -10.43 0.99 12.56
N GLU A 37 -10.70 1.68 11.45
CA GLU A 37 -12.06 2.15 11.10
C GLU A 37 -13.02 0.97 10.96
N VAL A 38 -12.61 -0.10 10.26
CA VAL A 38 -13.44 -1.32 10.11
C VAL A 38 -13.71 -1.98 11.46
N SER A 39 -12.70 -2.07 12.33
CA SER A 39 -12.82 -2.67 13.66
C SER A 39 -13.66 -1.83 14.63
N THR A 40 -13.47 -0.51 14.63
CA THR A 40 -14.09 0.42 15.60
C THR A 40 -15.54 0.74 15.24
N ASP A 41 -15.83 0.93 13.96
CA ASP A 41 -17.18 1.27 13.50
C ASP A 41 -18.07 0.02 13.36
N ALA A 42 -17.56 -1.15 13.79
CA ALA A 42 -18.22 -2.46 13.71
C ALA A 42 -18.81 -2.73 12.31
N VAL A 43 -18.11 -2.26 11.27
CA VAL A 43 -18.57 -2.34 9.87
C VAL A 43 -18.65 -3.80 9.42
N ALA A 44 -17.85 -4.67 10.06
CA ALA A 44 -17.89 -6.12 9.88
C ALA A 44 -17.57 -6.87 11.19
N PRO A 45 -17.98 -8.14 11.31
CA PRO A 45 -17.52 -9.02 12.40
C PRO A 45 -16.00 -9.22 12.40
N GLU A 46 -15.40 -9.44 13.57
CA GLU A 46 -13.93 -9.59 13.75
C GLU A 46 -13.29 -10.69 12.89
N MET A 47 -14.06 -11.70 12.50
CA MET A 47 -13.58 -12.82 11.69
C MET A 47 -13.58 -12.54 10.18
N VAL A 48 -14.00 -11.33 9.77
CA VAL A 48 -13.98 -10.90 8.37
C VAL A 48 -12.71 -10.12 8.11
N GLY A 49 -11.98 -10.52 7.08
CA GLY A 49 -10.81 -9.81 6.58
C GLY A 49 -10.86 -9.64 5.07
N SER A 50 -10.00 -8.77 4.55
CA SER A 50 -9.81 -8.59 3.12
C SER A 50 -8.33 -8.50 2.81
N THR A 51 -7.94 -8.94 1.61
CA THR A 51 -6.64 -8.55 1.04
C THR A 51 -6.77 -7.20 0.35
N ALA A 52 -5.65 -6.56 0.08
CA ALA A 52 -5.63 -5.28 -0.59
C ALA A 52 -4.29 -5.05 -1.31
N VAL A 53 -4.39 -4.65 -2.58
CA VAL A 53 -3.27 -4.16 -3.37
C VAL A 53 -3.57 -2.72 -3.81
N VAL A 54 -2.61 -1.83 -3.64
CA VAL A 54 -2.73 -0.40 -3.97
C VAL A 54 -1.61 -0.03 -4.93
N VAL A 55 -1.97 0.65 -6.02
CA VAL A 55 -1.01 1.24 -6.96
C VAL A 55 -1.30 2.73 -7.09
N VAL A 56 -0.31 3.57 -6.76
CA VAL A 56 -0.35 5.02 -6.95
C VAL A 56 0.48 5.38 -8.17
N LEU A 57 -0.13 6.11 -9.10
CA LEU A 57 0.50 6.57 -10.32
C LEU A 57 0.75 8.07 -10.25
N SER A 58 1.98 8.47 -10.56
CA SER A 58 2.42 9.85 -10.74
C SER A 58 2.89 10.04 -12.19
N GLY A 59 3.16 11.29 -12.59
CA GLY A 59 3.76 11.58 -13.89
C GLY A 59 5.13 10.93 -14.11
N CYS A 60 5.80 10.50 -13.03
CA CYS A 60 7.15 9.92 -13.09
C CYS A 60 7.38 8.73 -12.14
N GLN A 61 6.35 8.18 -11.49
CA GLN A 61 6.51 7.11 -10.49
C GLN A 61 5.34 6.13 -10.49
N ILE A 62 5.63 4.86 -10.22
CA ILE A 62 4.63 3.80 -9.96
C ILE A 62 4.91 3.21 -8.57
N ILE A 63 4.09 3.57 -7.59
CA ILE A 63 4.23 3.09 -6.21
C ILE A 63 3.23 1.97 -5.97
N ALA A 64 3.68 0.80 -5.53
CA ALA A 64 2.81 -0.34 -5.25
C ALA A 64 2.98 -0.84 -3.81
N SER A 65 1.86 -1.20 -3.18
CA SER A 65 1.82 -1.82 -1.86
C SER A 65 0.79 -2.94 -1.83
N ASN A 66 1.13 -4.04 -1.17
CA ASN A 66 0.29 -5.22 -1.10
C ASN A 66 0.21 -5.74 0.33
N CYS A 67 -1.00 -6.07 0.76
CA CYS A 67 -1.32 -6.74 2.00
C CYS A 67 -2.20 -7.96 1.68
N GLY A 68 -1.61 -9.15 1.78
CA GLY A 68 -2.26 -10.42 1.44
C GLY A 68 -1.82 -11.03 0.10
N ASP A 69 -2.65 -11.91 -0.47
CA ASP A 69 -2.33 -12.74 -1.64
C ASP A 69 -2.78 -12.14 -2.99
N SER A 70 -3.25 -10.89 -2.99
CA SER A 70 -3.48 -10.10 -4.21
C SER A 70 -2.16 -9.76 -4.92
N ARG A 71 -2.22 -9.34 -6.20
CA ARG A 71 -1.02 -9.02 -6.99
C ARG A 71 -1.22 -7.89 -8.00
N ALA A 72 -0.23 -7.00 -8.11
CA ALA A 72 -0.09 -6.04 -9.20
C ALA A 72 1.05 -6.43 -10.15
N VAL A 73 0.80 -6.33 -11.45
CA VAL A 73 1.76 -6.62 -12.52
C VAL A 73 1.70 -5.50 -13.55
N LEU A 74 2.85 -4.92 -13.91
CA LEU A 74 3.00 -3.93 -14.97
C LEU A 74 3.30 -4.63 -16.29
N CYS A 75 2.53 -4.32 -17.32
CA CYS A 75 2.86 -4.69 -18.70
C CYS A 75 3.59 -3.53 -19.37
N ARG A 76 4.84 -3.74 -19.80
CA ARG A 76 5.66 -2.74 -20.50
C ARG A 76 6.24 -3.36 -21.77
N GLY A 77 5.72 -2.95 -22.92
CA GLY A 77 6.02 -3.60 -24.20
C GLY A 77 5.52 -5.04 -24.22
N SER A 78 6.42 -6.00 -24.45
CA SER A 78 6.14 -7.44 -24.38
C SER A 78 6.59 -8.09 -23.06
N GLN A 79 6.90 -7.29 -22.03
CA GLN A 79 7.38 -7.79 -20.74
C GLN A 79 6.33 -7.60 -19.64
N THR A 80 6.18 -8.63 -18.80
CA THR A 80 5.40 -8.60 -17.56
C THR A 80 6.32 -8.41 -16.37
N ILE A 81 6.14 -7.33 -15.62
CA ILE A 81 6.98 -6.94 -14.49
C ILE A 81 6.12 -7.02 -13.22
N PRO A 82 6.37 -7.96 -12.29
CA PRO A 82 5.65 -8.00 -11.03
C PRO A 82 5.98 -6.75 -10.22
N LEU A 83 4.94 -5.99 -9.83
CA LEU A 83 5.09 -4.82 -8.97
C LEU A 83 4.97 -5.18 -7.49
N THR A 84 4.33 -6.30 -7.16
CA THR A 84 4.16 -6.76 -5.77
C THR A 84 4.45 -8.25 -5.65
N ILE A 85 4.75 -8.69 -4.43
CA ILE A 85 4.89 -10.09 -4.07
C ILE A 85 3.71 -10.47 -3.17
N ASP A 86 3.10 -11.63 -3.43
CA ASP A 86 2.02 -12.17 -2.60
C ASP A 86 2.55 -12.44 -1.20
N GLN A 87 1.88 -11.91 -0.18
CA GLN A 87 2.22 -12.16 1.21
C GLN A 87 1.66 -13.53 1.63
N LYS A 88 2.55 -14.52 1.63
CA LYS A 88 2.28 -15.85 2.19
C LYS A 88 2.74 -15.90 3.65
N VAL A 89 2.25 -16.89 4.41
CA VAL A 89 2.54 -17.08 5.85
C VAL A 89 4.05 -17.15 6.17
N ILE A 90 4.89 -17.42 5.15
CA ILE A 90 6.34 -17.61 5.26
C ILE A 90 7.15 -16.40 4.75
N SER A 91 6.49 -15.36 4.22
CA SER A 91 7.14 -14.19 3.61
C SER A 91 6.86 -12.92 4.42
N GLU A 92 7.86 -12.06 4.58
CA GLU A 92 7.70 -10.71 5.14
C GLU A 92 6.88 -9.81 4.20
N ALA A 93 6.17 -8.83 4.77
CA ALA A 93 5.45 -7.82 4.00
C ALA A 93 6.44 -7.00 3.17
N ALA A 94 6.20 -6.89 1.86
CA ALA A 94 7.12 -6.23 0.95
C ALA A 94 6.47 -5.01 0.30
N LEU A 95 7.00 -3.83 0.61
CA LEU A 95 6.72 -2.60 -0.14
C LEU A 95 7.65 -2.54 -1.36
N PHE A 96 7.08 -2.44 -2.55
CA PHE A 96 7.85 -2.34 -3.79
C PHE A 96 7.60 -1.00 -4.45
N ILE A 97 8.65 -0.18 -4.48
CA ILE A 97 8.63 1.14 -5.10
C ILE A 97 9.38 1.02 -6.42
N HIS A 98 8.70 1.22 -7.55
CA HIS A 98 9.34 1.30 -8.86
C HIS A 98 9.31 2.74 -9.37
N LEU A 99 10.51 3.22 -9.73
CA LEU A 99 10.73 4.53 -10.36
C LEU A 99 9.98 4.59 -11.70
#